data_AF-A0A527Q1N9-F1
#
_entry.id   AF-A0A527Q1N9-F1
#
_cell.length_a   1.000
_cell.length_b   1.000
_cell.length_c   1.000
_cell.angle_alpha   90.00
_cell.angle_beta   90.00
_cell.angle_gamma   90.00
#
_symmetry.space_group_name_H-M   'P 1'
#
loop_
_entity.id
_entity.type
_entity.pdbx_description
1 polymer ?
#
loop_
_entity_poly.entity_id
_entity_poly.type
_entity_poly.pdbx_seq_one_letter_code
_entity_poly.pdbx_strand_id
1 'polypeptide(L)'
;GRIDRRTFMSGAVAMGLSVAAGTGVANAVAAATPKRGGHLRIGLGSGATTDDLDPGTINSTFNQLWSFGSLRNALTVIEADGSLKPELASSWETSDAKTWRFEIRKGVEFHNGKTLE
;
A
#
# COMPACT_ATOMS: atom_id res chain seq x y z
N GLY A 1 -3.79 51.77 -27.46
CA GLY A 1 -4.71 50.94 -26.67
C GLY A 1 -4.77 51.47 -25.25
N ARG A 2 -5.96 51.73 -24.70
CA ARG A 2 -6.12 52.19 -23.31
C ARG A 2 -6.79 51.07 -22.53
N ILE A 3 -6.00 50.32 -21.75
CA ILE A 3 -6.55 49.44 -20.71
C ILE A 3 -7.06 50.35 -19.60
N ASP A 4 -8.34 50.23 -19.23
CA ASP A 4 -8.89 51.00 -18.11
C ASP A 4 -8.47 50.38 -16.76
N ARG A 5 -8.51 51.17 -15.68
CA ARG A 5 -8.10 50.73 -14.33
C ARG A 5 -8.82 49.46 -13.88
N ARG A 6 -10.09 49.27 -14.25
CA ARG A 6 -10.88 48.10 -13.85
C ARG A 6 -10.40 46.86 -14.60
N THR A 7 -10.17 46.96 -15.91
CA THR A 7 -9.59 45.85 -16.69
C THR A 7 -8.21 45.46 -16.17
N PHE A 8 -7.38 46.45 -15.83
CA PHE A 8 -6.06 46.18 -15.24
C PHE A 8 -6.15 45.48 -13.89
N MET A 9 -7.00 45.97 -12.98
CA MET A 9 -7.16 45.37 -11.64
C MET A 9 -7.79 43.98 -11.71
N SER A 10 -8.79 43.76 -12.56
CA SER A 10 -9.40 42.43 -12.75
C SER A 10 -8.40 41.44 -13.34
N GLY A 11 -7.56 41.86 -14.29
CA GLY A 11 -6.48 41.03 -14.84
C GLY A 11 -5.43 40.67 -13.79
N ALA A 12 -5.02 41.63 -12.96
CA ALA A 12 -4.04 41.40 -11.89
C ALA A 12 -4.56 40.42 -10.82
N VAL A 13 -5.82 40.54 -10.42
CA VAL A 13 -6.45 39.60 -9.46
C VAL A 13 -6.58 38.20 -10.05
N ALA A 14 -7.04 38.08 -11.30
CA ALA A 14 -7.17 36.78 -11.97
C ALA A 14 -5.81 36.08 -12.10
N MET A 15 -4.77 36.79 -12.53
CA MET A 15 -3.41 36.24 -12.59
C MET A 15 -2.87 35.85 -11.21
N GLY A 16 -3.12 36.67 -10.18
CA GLY A 16 -2.72 36.37 -8.80
C GLY A 16 -3.37 35.09 -8.26
N LEU A 17 -4.67 34.90 -8.51
CA LEU A 17 -5.40 33.69 -8.13
C LEU A 17 -4.90 32.45 -8.89
N SER A 18 -4.63 32.58 -10.20
CA SER A 18 -4.09 31.47 -11.01
C SER A 18 -2.70 31.03 -10.56
N VAL A 19 -1.82 31.97 -10.19
CA VAL A 19 -0.47 31.65 -9.67
C VAL A 19 -0.55 30.97 -8.30
N ALA A 20 -1.42 31.44 -7.40
CA ALA A 20 -1.62 30.84 -6.09
C ALA A 20 -2.21 29.41 -6.19
N ALA A 21 -3.18 29.19 -7.08
CA ALA A 21 -3.73 27.86 -7.34
C ALA A 21 -2.68 26.93 -7.96
N GLY A 22 -1.92 27.42 -8.95
CA GLY A 22 -0.86 26.63 -9.61
C GLY A 22 0.26 26.21 -8.66
N THR A 23 0.71 27.10 -7.78
CA THR A 23 1.73 26.79 -6.77
C THR A 23 1.21 25.85 -5.68
N GLY A 24 -0.06 26.02 -5.25
CA GLY A 24 -0.72 25.11 -4.31
C GLY A 24 -0.80 23.67 -4.84
N VAL A 25 -1.21 23.49 -6.09
CA VAL A 25 -1.26 22.16 -6.73
C VAL A 25 0.14 21.57 -6.93
N ALA A 26 1.11 22.37 -7.39
CA ALA A 26 2.49 21.90 -7.57
C ALA A 26 3.14 21.44 -6.25
N ASN A 27 2.90 22.16 -5.15
CA ASN A 27 3.40 21.78 -3.83
C ASN A 27 2.74 20.50 -3.31
N ALA A 28 1.42 20.34 -3.53
CA ALA A 28 0.72 19.12 -3.17
C ALA A 28 1.25 17.89 -3.94
N VAL A 29 1.51 18.05 -5.25
CA VAL A 29 2.11 17.00 -6.08
C VAL A 29 3.55 16.67 -5.66
N ALA A 30 4.35 17.68 -5.34
CA ALA A 30 5.72 17.48 -4.85
C ALA A 30 5.73 16.76 -3.49
N ALA A 31 4.80 17.09 -2.59
CA ALA A 31 4.65 16.42 -1.30
C ALA A 31 4.14 14.98 -1.43
N ALA A 32 3.37 14.68 -2.47
CA ALA A 32 2.88 13.34 -2.77
C ALA A 32 3.92 12.44 -3.47
N THR A 33 5.06 12.99 -3.93
CA THR A 33 6.08 12.21 -4.63
C THR A 33 6.88 11.35 -3.64
N PRO A 34 6.86 10.01 -3.73
CA PRO A 34 7.60 9.14 -2.82
C PRO A 34 9.11 9.37 -2.94
N LYS A 35 9.80 9.56 -1.81
CA LYS A 35 11.26 9.61 -1.79
C LYS A 35 11.79 8.18 -1.83
N ARG A 36 12.58 7.84 -2.86
CA ARG A 36 13.25 6.53 -2.95
C ARG A 36 14.39 6.43 -1.93
N GLY A 37 14.54 5.25 -1.34
CA GLY A 37 15.58 4.94 -0.37
C GLY A 37 15.18 5.22 1.08
N GLY A 38 16.16 5.19 1.98
CA GLY A 38 15.96 5.31 3.42
C GLY A 38 15.91 3.95 4.13
N HIS A 39 15.80 3.99 5.46
CA HIS A 39 15.68 2.81 6.31
C HIS A 39 14.33 2.81 7.01
N LEU A 40 13.58 1.72 6.84
CA LEU A 40 12.46 1.42 7.72
C LEU A 40 13.01 0.90 9.05
N ARG A 41 12.73 1.61 10.15
CA ARG A 41 13.11 1.22 11.51
C ARG A 41 11.85 0.90 12.29
N ILE A 42 11.74 -0.33 12.78
CA ILE A 42 10.59 -0.81 13.54
C ILE A 42 11.09 -1.27 14.90
N GLY A 43 10.50 -0.73 15.97
CA GLY A 43 10.72 -1.24 17.33
C GLY A 43 9.75 -2.39 17.61
N LEU A 44 10.28 -3.53 18.03
CA LEU A 44 9.47 -4.73 18.33
C LEU A 44 9.77 -5.19 19.75
N GLY A 45 8.72 -5.55 20.49
CA GLY A 45 8.82 -6.08 21.86
C GLY A 45 9.14 -7.58 21.94
N SER A 46 9.33 -8.24 20.79
CA SER A 46 9.60 -9.67 20.65
C SER A 46 10.77 -9.91 19.70
N GLY A 47 11.28 -11.14 19.67
CA GLY A 47 12.42 -11.55 18.86
C GLY A 47 13.42 -12.27 19.74
N ALA A 48 13.37 -13.59 19.75
CA ALA A 48 14.31 -14.44 20.48
C ALA A 48 15.36 -15.01 19.52
N THR A 49 16.55 -15.33 20.03
CA THR A 49 17.58 -16.03 19.22
C THR A 49 17.16 -17.45 18.82
N THR A 50 16.11 -17.98 19.44
CA THR A 50 15.50 -19.27 19.13
C THR A 50 14.38 -19.19 18.10
N ASP A 51 14.00 -17.98 17.67
CA ASP A 51 12.98 -17.80 16.65
C ASP A 51 13.50 -18.33 15.30
N ASP A 52 12.65 -19.08 14.60
CA ASP A 52 12.91 -19.56 13.24
C ASP A 52 11.86 -19.00 12.25
N LEU A 53 12.09 -19.23 10.95
CA LEU A 53 11.19 -18.75 9.89
C LEU A 53 10.26 -19.84 9.37
N ASP A 54 10.10 -20.96 10.07
CA ASP A 54 9.12 -22.00 9.71
C ASP A 54 7.70 -21.48 10.00
N PRO A 55 6.83 -21.36 8.96
CA PRO A 55 5.49 -20.85 9.16
C PRO A 55 4.63 -21.72 10.09
N GLY A 56 4.97 -23.00 10.27
CA GLY A 56 4.25 -23.92 11.16
C GLY A 56 4.54 -23.73 12.65
N THR A 57 5.59 -22.99 13.01
CA THR A 57 6.06 -22.83 14.40
C THR A 57 5.93 -21.39 14.91
N ILE A 58 5.48 -20.46 14.06
CA ILE A 58 5.37 -19.03 14.38
C ILE A 58 4.52 -18.82 15.64
N ASN A 59 5.14 -18.28 16.69
CA ASN A 59 4.47 -17.97 17.95
C ASN A 59 4.82 -16.57 18.50
N SER A 60 5.70 -15.81 17.83
CA SER A 60 6.16 -14.49 18.27
C SER A 60 5.73 -13.38 17.29
N THR A 61 5.50 -12.17 17.79
CA THR A 61 5.11 -11.00 16.97
C THR A 61 6.18 -10.66 15.92
N PHE A 62 7.45 -10.90 16.22
CA PHE A 62 8.56 -10.69 15.30
C PHE A 62 8.41 -11.58 14.06
N ASN A 63 8.20 -12.88 14.26
CA ASN A 63 8.02 -13.83 13.15
C ASN A 63 6.71 -13.60 12.39
N GLN A 64 5.64 -13.19 13.07
CA GLN A 64 4.37 -12.85 12.42
C GLN A 64 4.54 -11.66 11.47
N LEU A 65 5.21 -10.59 11.91
CA LEU A 65 5.43 -9.39 11.10
C LEU A 65 6.23 -9.70 9.81
N TRP A 66 7.25 -10.55 9.92
CA TRP A 66 8.06 -10.90 8.75
C TRP A 66 7.37 -11.94 7.86
N SER A 67 6.55 -12.82 8.43
CA SER A 67 5.86 -13.84 7.64
C SER A 67 4.71 -13.25 6.84
N PHE A 68 3.86 -12.43 7.45
CA PHE A 68 2.68 -11.87 6.79
C PHE A 68 3.02 -10.49 6.18
N GLY A 69 3.04 -10.41 4.85
CA GLY A 69 3.21 -9.15 4.12
C GLY A 69 4.67 -8.73 3.86
N SER A 70 5.66 -9.49 4.32
CA SER A 70 7.08 -9.25 4.00
C SER A 70 7.74 -10.42 3.25
N LEU A 71 7.73 -11.62 3.83
CA LEU A 71 8.40 -12.80 3.26
C LEU A 71 7.46 -13.77 2.54
N ARG A 72 6.17 -13.73 2.87
CA ARG A 72 5.16 -14.68 2.40
C ARG A 72 3.83 -13.95 2.14
N ASN A 73 2.99 -14.62 1.36
CA ASN A 73 1.62 -14.21 1.11
C ASN A 73 0.65 -15.22 1.70
N ALA A 74 -0.52 -14.76 2.14
CA ALA A 74 -1.65 -15.60 2.53
C ALA A 74 -2.65 -15.74 1.37
N LEU A 75 -3.68 -16.58 1.57
CA LEU A 75 -4.82 -16.64 0.65
C LEU A 75 -5.60 -15.31 0.64
N THR A 76 -5.78 -14.73 1.83
CA THR A 76 -6.53 -13.50 2.08
C THR A 76 -5.85 -12.67 3.15
N VAL A 77 -6.13 -11.37 3.19
CA VAL A 77 -5.68 -10.46 4.25
C VAL A 77 -6.87 -9.86 4.99
N ILE A 78 -6.72 -9.61 6.29
CA ILE A 78 -7.69 -8.85 7.09
C ILE A 78 -7.27 -7.39 7.07
N GLU A 79 -8.16 -6.52 6.60
CA GLU A 79 -7.95 -5.08 6.54
C GLU A 79 -8.14 -4.40 7.90
N ALA A 80 -7.73 -3.13 8.00
CA ALA A 80 -7.88 -2.35 9.23
C ALA A 80 -9.34 -2.18 9.69
N ASP A 81 -10.30 -2.28 8.77
CA ASP A 81 -11.73 -2.26 9.07
C ASP A 81 -12.31 -3.65 9.42
N GLY A 82 -11.45 -4.68 9.47
CA GLY A 82 -11.83 -6.07 9.75
C GLY A 82 -12.39 -6.82 8.54
N SER A 83 -12.50 -6.19 7.37
CA SER A 83 -12.94 -6.86 6.15
C SER A 83 -11.86 -7.81 5.61
N LEU A 84 -12.28 -8.90 4.98
CA LEU A 84 -11.38 -9.79 4.24
C LEU A 84 -11.16 -9.25 2.83
N LYS A 85 -9.89 -9.15 2.42
CA LYS A 85 -9.51 -8.82 1.04
C LYS A 85 -8.71 -9.94 0.36
N PRO A 86 -8.81 -10.02 -0.99
CA PRO A 86 -7.99 -10.90 -1.81
C PRO A 86 -6.49 -10.65 -1.64
N GLU A 87 -5.72 -11.74 -1.50
CA GLU A 87 -4.26 -11.73 -1.63
C GLU A 87 -3.84 -12.74 -2.72
N LEU A 88 -3.38 -13.96 -2.38
CA LEU A 88 -3.11 -15.00 -3.38
C LEU A 88 -4.40 -15.53 -4.02
N ALA A 89 -5.47 -15.64 -3.24
CA ALA A 89 -6.77 -16.00 -3.77
C ALA A 89 -7.46 -14.75 -4.33
N SER A 90 -7.78 -14.76 -5.63
CA SER A 90 -8.54 -13.69 -6.29
C SER A 90 -10.02 -13.73 -5.95
N SER A 91 -10.56 -14.92 -5.70
CA SER A 91 -11.95 -15.14 -5.28
C SER A 91 -12.04 -16.38 -4.41
N TRP A 92 -13.12 -16.47 -3.64
CA TRP A 92 -13.45 -17.68 -2.89
C TRP A 92 -14.96 -17.82 -2.71
N GLU A 93 -15.42 -19.06 -2.66
CA GLU A 93 -16.84 -19.40 -2.51
C GLU A 93 -17.03 -20.61 -1.62
N THR A 94 -18.19 -20.67 -0.98
CA THR A 94 -18.66 -21.82 -0.21
C THR A 94 -20.18 -21.84 -0.22
N SER A 95 -20.76 -23.03 -0.14
CA SER A 95 -22.21 -23.23 0.02
C SER A 95 -22.61 -23.71 1.42
N ASP A 96 -21.66 -24.26 2.18
CA ASP A 96 -21.92 -24.95 3.46
C ASP A 96 -21.03 -24.45 4.61
N ALA A 97 -20.15 -23.48 4.34
CA ALA A 97 -19.12 -22.97 5.25
C ALA A 97 -18.14 -24.04 5.77
N LYS A 98 -18.11 -25.23 5.15
CA LYS A 98 -17.21 -26.34 5.48
C LYS A 98 -16.22 -26.59 4.34
N THR A 99 -16.70 -26.49 3.11
CA THR A 99 -15.91 -26.67 1.90
C THR A 99 -15.76 -25.33 1.20
N TRP A 100 -14.52 -24.91 1.01
CA TRP A 100 -14.19 -23.64 0.39
C TRP A 100 -13.42 -23.88 -0.91
N ARG A 101 -13.85 -23.22 -1.98
CA ARG A 101 -13.11 -23.15 -3.24
C ARG A 101 -12.44 -21.79 -3.32
N PHE A 102 -11.13 -21.79 -3.54
CA PHE A 102 -10.34 -20.59 -3.79
C PHE A 102 -9.86 -20.59 -5.24
N GLU A 103 -9.98 -19.44 -5.91
CA GLU A 103 -9.32 -19.20 -7.18
C GLU A 103 -7.97 -18.52 -6.93
N ILE A 104 -6.87 -19.16 -7.32
CA ILE A 104 -5.52 -18.64 -7.08
C ILE A 104 -5.05 -17.83 -8.29
N ARG A 105 -4.41 -16.69 -8.01
CA ARG A 105 -3.81 -15.84 -9.05
C ARG A 105 -2.78 -16.63 -9.87
N LYS A 106 -2.82 -16.42 -11.18
CA LYS A 106 -1.88 -17.04 -12.12
C LYS A 106 -0.58 -16.25 -12.21
N GLY A 107 0.53 -16.94 -12.48
CA GLY A 107 1.84 -16.33 -12.68
C GLY A 107 2.45 -15.74 -11.40
N VAL A 108 1.99 -16.18 -10.22
CA VAL A 108 2.67 -15.87 -8.96
C VAL A 108 3.99 -16.62 -8.95
N GLU A 109 5.08 -15.92 -8.63
CA GLU A 109 6.41 -16.50 -8.54
C GLU A 109 6.89 -16.50 -7.09
N PHE A 110 7.54 -17.59 -6.69
CA PHE A 110 8.34 -17.63 -5.47
C PHE A 110 9.62 -16.80 -5.65
N HIS A 111 10.24 -16.42 -4.54
CA HIS A 111 11.51 -15.66 -4.57
C HIS A 111 12.66 -16.37 -5.29
N ASN A 112 12.55 -17.67 -5.56
CA ASN A 112 13.50 -18.45 -6.35
C ASN A 112 13.19 -18.50 -7.86
N GLY A 113 12.20 -17.72 -8.32
CA GLY A 113 11.79 -17.64 -9.72
C GLY A 113 10.91 -18.79 -10.21
N LYS A 114 10.51 -19.73 -9.35
CA LYS A 114 9.55 -20.77 -9.73
C LYS A 114 8.13 -20.23 -9.66
N THR A 115 7.32 -20.56 -10.65
CA THR A 115 5.88 -20.30 -10.62
C THR A 115 5.19 -21.16 -9.55
N LEU A 116 4.22 -20.58 -8.87
CA LEU A 116 3.24 -21.27 -8.04
C LEU A 116 2.28 -22.04 -8.97
N GLU A 117 2.41 -23.37 -9.00
CA GLU A 117 1.52 -24.30 -9.70
C GLU A 117 0.52 -24.97 -8.76
#